data_AF-A0A4R7FXB6-F1
#
_entry.id   AF-A0A4R7FXB6-F1
#
_cell.length_a   1.000
_cell.length_b   1.000
_cell.length_c   1.000
_cell.angle_alpha   90.00
_cell.angle_beta   90.00
_cell.angle_gamma   90.00
#
_symmetry.space_group_name_H-M   'P 1'
#
loop_
_entity.id
_entity.type
_entity.pdbx_description
1 polymer ?
#
loop_
_entity_poly.entity_id
_entity_poly.type
_entity_poly.pdbx_seq_one_letter_code
_entity_poly.pdbx_strand_id
1 'polypeptide(L)'
;MQRTKNNKVLIFIFFLLFTQLLSGCSLTRVSEKSHAREVESLNLIGMSLDAAEEKLSKEGFDCSDYPETNRVQTQSGARTLIQLDCSKRSLELICPQIRYAVLNVDPQSLKVVLVGNRITQQACF
;
A
#
# COMPACT_ATOMS: atom_id res chain seq x y z
N MET A 1 4.79 54.27 18.16
CA MET A 1 5.02 52.96 18.80
C MET A 1 4.02 51.89 18.31
N GLN A 2 3.75 51.82 17.00
CA GLN A 2 2.69 50.97 16.42
C GLN A 2 3.21 50.04 15.29
N ARG A 3 4.32 50.42 14.64
CA ARG A 3 4.94 49.69 13.51
C ARG A 3 5.53 48.33 13.89
N THR A 4 6.03 48.19 15.12
CA THR A 4 6.62 46.96 15.66
C THR A 4 5.57 45.90 16.05
N LYS A 5 4.32 46.31 16.32
CA LYS A 5 3.23 45.39 16.71
C LYS A 5 2.73 44.60 15.48
N ASN A 6 2.61 45.26 14.32
CA ASN A 6 2.19 44.62 13.07
C ASN A 6 3.21 43.61 12.53
N ASN A 7 4.53 43.90 12.64
CA ASN A 7 5.56 42.94 12.23
C ASN A 7 5.53 41.65 13.06
N LYS A 8 5.29 41.75 14.37
CA LYS A 8 5.18 40.56 15.22
C LYS A 8 3.95 39.71 14.89
N VAL A 9 2.82 40.34 14.55
CA VAL A 9 1.61 39.64 14.10
C VAL A 9 1.82 38.97 12.74
N LEU A 10 2.49 39.65 11.80
CA LEU A 10 2.80 39.10 10.48
C LEU A 10 3.75 37.88 10.58
N ILE A 11 4.76 37.96 11.45
CA ILE A 11 5.68 36.84 11.73
C ILE A 11 4.91 35.67 12.35
N PHE A 12 3.98 35.92 13.28
CA PHE A 12 3.16 34.88 13.90
C PHE A 12 2.25 34.19 12.88
N ILE A 13 1.63 34.94 11.97
CA ILE A 13 0.79 34.38 10.89
C ILE A 13 1.64 33.53 9.93
N PHE A 14 2.84 33.99 9.58
CA PHE A 14 3.77 33.23 8.75
C PHE A 14 4.22 31.94 9.42
N PHE A 15 4.52 31.98 10.72
CA PHE A 15 4.89 30.80 11.50
C PHE A 15 3.74 29.79 11.59
N LEU A 16 2.50 30.25 11.81
CA LEU A 16 1.31 29.39 11.83
C LEU A 16 1.08 28.70 10.48
N LEU A 17 1.18 29.44 9.37
CA LEU A 17 1.06 28.87 8.02
C LEU A 17 2.16 27.85 7.74
N PHE A 18 3.39 28.10 8.21
CA PHE A 18 4.50 27.17 8.05
C PHE A 18 4.28 25.87 8.86
N THR A 19 3.77 25.96 10.09
CA THR A 19 3.47 24.77 10.90
C THR A 19 2.36 23.88 10.32
N GLN A 20 1.41 24.44 9.56
CA GLN A 20 0.37 23.65 8.90
C GLN A 20 0.86 22.92 7.64
N LEU A 21 1.93 23.41 7.00
CA LEU A 21 2.56 22.71 5.87
C LEU A 21 3.39 21.50 6.32
N LEU A 22 3.98 21.53 7.52
CA LEU A 22 4.78 20.42 8.05
C LEU A 22 3.96 19.25 8.61
N SER A 23 2.72 19.46 9.04
CA SER A 23 1.85 18.39 9.54
C SER A 23 1.09 17.63 8.44
N GLY A 24 1.21 18.07 7.18
CA GLY A 24 0.51 17.47 6.04
C GLY A 24 1.05 16.12 5.55
N CYS A 25 2.25 15.71 5.96
CA CYS A 25 2.88 14.47 5.48
C CYS A 25 2.29 13.18 6.07
N SER A 26 1.37 13.24 7.04
CA SER A 26 0.80 12.05 7.67
C SER A 26 -0.58 11.63 7.15
N LEU A 27 -1.27 12.50 6.40
CA LEU A 27 -2.69 12.28 6.09
C LEU A 27 -2.93 11.26 4.97
N THR A 28 -1.94 11.06 4.11
CA THR A 28 -2.02 10.24 2.90
C THR A 28 -1.47 8.82 3.09
N ARG A 29 -0.91 8.52 4.27
CA ARG A 29 -0.34 7.21 4.61
C ARG A 29 -1.43 6.22 4.97
N VAL A 30 -1.45 5.08 4.30
CA VAL A 30 -2.37 3.99 4.59
C VAL A 30 -1.81 3.14 5.73
N SER A 31 -2.62 2.90 6.75
CA SER A 31 -2.24 1.98 7.84
C SER A 31 -2.26 0.52 7.36
N GLU A 32 -1.46 -0.34 7.98
CA GLU A 32 -1.46 -1.80 7.69
C GLU A 32 -2.85 -2.40 7.82
N LYS A 33 -3.62 -2.01 8.84
CA LYS A 33 -4.99 -2.46 9.06
C LYS A 33 -5.94 -2.04 7.94
N SER A 34 -5.81 -0.82 7.44
CA SER A 34 -6.64 -0.34 6.33
C SER A 34 -6.30 -1.08 5.04
N HIS A 35 -5.00 -1.29 4.77
CA HIS A 35 -4.54 -2.03 3.60
C HIS A 35 -4.97 -3.50 3.66
N ALA A 36 -4.84 -4.15 4.82
CA ALA A 36 -5.30 -5.52 5.00
C ALA A 36 -6.81 -5.67 4.70
N ARG A 37 -7.63 -4.71 5.17
CA ARG A 37 -9.07 -4.68 4.86
C ARG A 37 -9.36 -4.45 3.39
N GLU A 38 -8.62 -3.55 2.72
CA GLU A 38 -8.74 -3.33 1.28
C GLU A 38 -8.49 -4.65 0.53
N VAL A 39 -7.36 -5.31 0.79
CA VAL A 39 -6.99 -6.58 0.14
C VAL A 39 -7.99 -7.69 0.45
N GLU A 40 -8.46 -7.80 1.70
CA GLU A 40 -9.47 -8.79 2.10
C GLU A 40 -10.80 -8.57 1.36
N SER A 41 -11.23 -7.31 1.21
CA SER A 41 -12.47 -6.95 0.51
C SER A 41 -12.48 -7.32 -0.98
N LEU A 42 -11.30 -7.54 -1.56
CA LEU A 42 -11.17 -8.00 -2.95
C LEU A 42 -11.61 -9.46 -3.13
N ASN A 43 -11.76 -10.24 -2.06
CA ASN A 43 -12.30 -11.61 -2.12
C ASN A 43 -11.65 -12.47 -3.23
N LEU A 44 -10.32 -12.49 -3.29
CA LEU A 44 -9.57 -13.09 -4.41
C LEU A 44 -9.38 -14.62 -4.27
N ILE A 45 -9.60 -15.17 -3.07
CA ILE A 45 -9.43 -16.61 -2.80
C ILE A 45 -10.42 -17.41 -3.65
N GLY A 46 -9.92 -18.43 -4.34
CA GLY A 46 -10.68 -19.31 -5.23
C GLY A 46 -10.76 -18.85 -6.68
N MET A 47 -10.38 -17.59 -6.97
CA MET A 47 -10.29 -17.10 -8.36
C MET A 47 -9.13 -17.75 -9.10
N SER A 48 -9.23 -17.82 -10.43
CA SER A 48 -8.07 -18.10 -11.28
C SER A 48 -7.07 -16.94 -11.16
N LEU A 49 -5.80 -17.22 -11.44
CA LEU A 49 -4.74 -16.20 -11.43
C LEU A 49 -5.10 -15.00 -12.33
N ASP A 50 -5.43 -15.23 -13.59
CA ASP A 50 -5.78 -14.17 -14.54
C ASP A 50 -6.96 -13.29 -14.07
N ALA A 51 -8.00 -13.91 -13.47
CA ALA A 51 -9.15 -13.18 -12.96
C ALA A 51 -8.80 -12.34 -11.71
N ALA A 52 -7.90 -12.86 -10.87
CA ALA A 52 -7.40 -12.13 -9.71
C ALA A 52 -6.52 -10.94 -10.13
N GLU A 53 -5.66 -11.11 -11.13
CA GLU A 53 -4.85 -10.04 -11.73
C GLU A 53 -5.72 -8.96 -12.35
N GLU A 54 -6.73 -9.34 -13.16
CA GLU A 54 -7.66 -8.39 -13.77
C GLU A 54 -8.40 -7.58 -12.70
N LYS A 55 -8.86 -8.24 -11.63
CA LYS A 55 -9.55 -7.56 -10.52
C LYS A 55 -8.62 -6.62 -9.77
N LEU A 56 -7.39 -7.03 -9.50
CA LEU A 56 -6.37 -6.19 -8.86
C LEU A 56 -6.01 -4.98 -9.73
N SER A 57 -5.88 -5.17 -11.05
CA SER A 57 -5.62 -4.11 -12.03
C SER A 57 -6.74 -3.06 -12.03
N LYS A 58 -8.01 -3.48 -11.99
CA LYS A 58 -9.17 -2.56 -11.86
C LYS A 58 -9.13 -1.71 -10.59
N GLU A 59 -8.51 -2.22 -9.54
CA GLU A 59 -8.33 -1.54 -8.25
C GLU A 59 -7.01 -0.73 -8.19
N GLY A 60 -6.29 -0.63 -9.30
CA GLY A 60 -5.06 0.15 -9.42
C GLY A 60 -3.81 -0.54 -8.84
N PHE A 61 -3.83 -1.85 -8.71
CA PHE A 61 -2.62 -2.65 -8.46
C PHE A 61 -1.97 -3.05 -9.78
N ASP A 62 -0.64 -3.11 -9.78
CA ASP A 62 0.19 -3.51 -10.91
C ASP A 62 0.96 -4.79 -10.53
N CYS A 63 0.70 -5.88 -11.25
CA CYS A 63 1.25 -7.20 -10.95
C CYS A 63 2.60 -7.42 -11.63
N SER A 64 3.55 -8.02 -10.91
CA SER A 64 4.87 -8.39 -11.43
C SER A 64 4.75 -9.40 -12.58
N ASP A 65 5.56 -9.27 -13.64
CA ASP A 65 5.68 -10.31 -14.67
C ASP A 65 6.45 -11.56 -14.20
N TYR A 66 7.03 -11.51 -13.00
CA TYR A 66 7.94 -12.51 -12.47
C TYR A 66 7.33 -13.19 -11.24
N PRO A 67 6.48 -14.21 -11.41
CA PRO A 67 6.01 -15.03 -10.30
C PRO A 67 7.17 -15.86 -9.72
N GLU A 68 7.25 -15.91 -8.40
CA GLU A 68 8.21 -16.75 -7.68
C GLU A 68 7.54 -18.02 -7.18
N THR A 69 8.31 -19.09 -6.97
CA THR A 69 7.79 -20.30 -6.32
C THR A 69 8.33 -20.37 -4.90
N ASN A 70 7.46 -20.10 -3.92
CA ASN A 70 7.85 -19.96 -2.53
C ASN A 70 7.17 -21.00 -1.64
N ARG A 71 7.86 -21.40 -0.56
CA ARG A 71 7.29 -22.26 0.47
C ARG A 71 6.51 -21.41 1.47
N VAL A 72 5.19 -21.50 1.43
CA VAL A 72 4.26 -20.66 2.18
C VAL A 72 3.59 -21.48 3.27
N GLN A 73 3.51 -20.92 4.48
CA GLN A 73 2.79 -21.55 5.58
C GLN A 73 1.29 -21.31 5.44
N THR A 74 0.53 -22.40 5.29
CA THR A 74 -0.94 -22.37 5.25
C THR A 74 -1.50 -23.03 6.50
N GLN A 75 -2.81 -22.91 6.74
CA GLN A 75 -3.49 -23.62 7.83
C GLN A 75 -3.32 -25.14 7.75
N SER A 76 -3.13 -25.68 6.54
CA SER A 76 -2.92 -27.11 6.29
C SER A 76 -1.45 -27.53 6.28
N GLY A 77 -0.54 -26.64 6.68
CA GLY A 77 0.91 -26.84 6.68
C GLY A 77 1.64 -26.08 5.58
N ALA A 78 2.97 -26.23 5.55
CA ALA A 78 3.83 -25.61 4.56
C ALA A 78 3.60 -26.21 3.17
N ARG A 79 3.27 -25.38 2.18
CA ARG A 79 3.08 -25.79 0.78
C ARG A 79 3.91 -24.93 -0.14
N THR A 80 4.32 -25.51 -1.26
CA THR A 80 4.98 -24.76 -2.33
C THR A 80 3.91 -24.14 -3.21
N LEU A 81 3.87 -22.81 -3.28
CA LEU A 81 2.88 -22.04 -4.02
C LEU A 81 3.58 -21.09 -4.99
N ILE A 82 2.89 -20.76 -6.08
CA ILE A 82 3.31 -19.67 -6.95
C ILE A 82 2.89 -18.37 -6.27
N GLN A 83 3.84 -17.50 -6.00
CA GLN A 83 3.66 -16.21 -5.37
C GLN A 83 3.80 -15.12 -6.42
N LEU A 84 2.76 -14.28 -6.53
CA LEU A 84 2.75 -13.12 -7.40
C LEU A 84 2.51 -11.86 -6.58
N ASP A 85 3.42 -10.90 -6.69
CA ASP A 85 3.32 -9.62 -6.01
C ASP A 85 2.65 -8.59 -6.93
N CYS A 86 1.55 -8.00 -6.46
CA CYS A 86 0.87 -6.90 -7.12
C CYS A 86 0.94 -5.65 -6.26
N SER A 87 1.48 -4.56 -6.80
CA SER A 87 1.82 -3.35 -6.05
C SER A 87 0.93 -2.16 -6.41
N LYS A 88 0.63 -1.31 -5.44
CA LYS A 88 -0.12 -0.06 -5.59
C LYS A 88 0.62 1.04 -4.85
N ARG A 89 1.00 2.08 -5.60
CA ARG A 89 1.72 3.24 -5.05
C ARG A 89 0.71 4.28 -4.56
N SER A 90 0.94 4.84 -3.37
CA SER A 90 0.18 6.00 -2.91
C SER A 90 0.51 7.24 -3.75
N LEU A 91 -0.43 8.18 -3.85
CA LEU A 91 -0.28 9.45 -4.55
C LEU A 91 0.60 10.49 -3.83
N GLU A 92 1.29 10.10 -2.75
CA GLU A 92 2.25 10.97 -2.07
C GLU A 92 3.44 11.29 -2.98
N LEU A 93 3.69 12.58 -3.21
CA LEU A 93 4.78 13.06 -4.06
C LEU A 93 6.16 12.92 -3.38
N ILE A 94 6.22 13.00 -2.06
CA ILE A 94 7.49 13.08 -1.31
C ILE A 94 7.90 11.72 -0.75
N CYS A 95 6.94 10.92 -0.23
CA CYS A 95 7.21 9.61 0.35
C CYS A 95 6.18 8.55 -0.10
N PRO A 96 6.16 8.14 -1.37
CA PRO A 96 5.18 7.18 -1.84
C PRO A 96 5.32 5.84 -1.11
N GLN A 97 4.29 5.50 -0.37
CA GLN A 97 4.11 4.19 0.24
C GLN A 97 3.77 3.18 -0.86
N ILE A 98 4.54 2.09 -0.93
CA ILE A 98 4.25 0.98 -1.85
C ILE A 98 3.53 -0.11 -1.05
N ARG A 99 2.32 -0.46 -1.50
CA ARG A 99 1.44 -1.42 -0.84
C ARG A 99 1.25 -2.61 -1.76
N TYR A 100 1.30 -3.81 -1.23
CA TYR A 100 1.26 -5.03 -2.03
C TYR A 100 0.07 -5.90 -1.63
N ALA A 101 -0.62 -6.44 -2.62
CA ALA A 101 -1.41 -7.65 -2.51
C ALA A 101 -0.55 -8.80 -3.06
N VAL A 102 -0.43 -9.89 -2.30
CA VAL A 102 0.41 -11.03 -2.65
C VAL A 102 -0.50 -12.22 -2.93
N LEU A 103 -0.61 -12.60 -4.19
CA LEU A 103 -1.37 -13.79 -4.59
C LEU A 103 -0.51 -15.02 -4.35
N ASN A 104 -1.04 -16.00 -3.61
CA ASN A 104 -0.43 -17.32 -3.50
C ASN A 104 -1.37 -18.31 -4.18
N VAL A 105 -0.84 -18.95 -5.22
CA VAL A 105 -1.59 -19.74 -6.19
C VAL A 105 -1.15 -21.18 -6.11
N ASP A 106 -2.11 -22.09 -6.14
CA ASP A 106 -1.83 -23.52 -6.28
C ASP A 106 -1.32 -23.82 -7.71
N PRO A 107 -0.11 -24.36 -7.88
CA PRO A 107 0.47 -24.60 -9.20
C PRO A 107 -0.31 -25.62 -10.03
N GLN A 108 -1.14 -26.47 -9.42
CA GLN A 108 -1.92 -27.47 -10.16
C GLN A 108 -3.22 -26.89 -10.71
N SER A 109 -4.00 -26.19 -9.88
CA SER A 109 -5.29 -25.62 -10.28
C SER A 109 -5.21 -24.21 -10.83
N LEU A 110 -4.07 -23.52 -10.67
CA LEU A 110 -3.88 -22.09 -10.98
C LEU A 110 -4.90 -21.18 -10.30
N LYS A 111 -5.36 -21.59 -9.11
CA LYS A 111 -6.29 -20.82 -8.29
C LYS A 111 -5.59 -20.20 -7.10
N VAL A 112 -6.02 -18.99 -6.74
CA VAL A 112 -5.57 -18.30 -5.53
C VAL A 112 -6.07 -19.08 -4.31
N VAL A 113 -5.15 -19.53 -3.47
CA VAL A 113 -5.47 -20.26 -2.24
C VAL A 113 -5.25 -19.42 -0.99
N LEU A 114 -4.38 -18.41 -1.08
CA LEU A 114 -4.07 -17.50 0.02
C LEU A 114 -3.71 -16.13 -0.55
N VAL A 115 -4.14 -15.08 0.14
CA VAL A 115 -3.80 -13.71 -0.20
C VAL A 115 -3.03 -13.09 0.97
N GLY A 116 -1.81 -12.65 0.68
CA GLY A 116 -0.99 -11.87 1.60
C GLY A 116 -1.14 -10.38 1.35
N ASN A 117 -0.69 -9.58 2.30
CA ASN A 117 -0.57 -8.13 2.16
C ASN A 117 0.70 -7.65 2.85
N ARG A 118 1.37 -6.65 2.26
CA ARG A 118 2.53 -6.00 2.88
C ARG A 118 2.62 -4.55 2.47
N ILE A 119 3.23 -3.74 3.31
CA ILE A 119 3.53 -2.34 3.04
C ILE A 119 5.04 -2.18 3.12
N THR A 120 5.64 -1.62 2.07
CA THR A 120 7.04 -1.20 2.11
C THR A 120 7.08 0.30 2.33
N GLN A 121 7.68 0.70 3.44
CA GLN A 121 7.95 2.10 3.74
C GLN A 121 9.34 2.42 3.18
N GLN A 122 9.42 3.34 2.23
CA GLN A 122 10.70 3.93 1.88
C GLN A 122 11.04 4.99 2.94
N ALA A 123 12.30 5.06 3.35
CA ALA A 123 12.77 6.14 4.21
C ALA A 123 12.56 7.47 3.47
N CYS A 124 11.85 8.41 4.10
CA CYS A 124 11.74 9.78 3.60
C CYS A 124 13.12 10.44 3.62
N PHE A 125 13.46 11.20 2.58
CA PHE A 125 14.66 12.05 2.52
C PHE A 125 14.49 13.32 3.37
#